data_AF-A0A5C7XI37-F1
#
_entry.id   AF-A0A5C7XI37-F1
#
_cell.length_a   1.000
_cell.length_b   1.000
_cell.length_c   1.000
_cell.angle_alpha   90.00
_cell.angle_beta   90.00
_cell.angle_gamma   90.00
#
_symmetry.space_group_name_H-M   'P 1'
#
loop_
_entity.id
_entity.type
_entity.pdbx_description
1 polymer ?
#
loop_
_entity_poly.entity_id
_entity_poly.type
_entity_poly.pdbx_seq_one_letter_code
_entity_poly.pdbx_strand_id
1 'polypeptide(L)' 'MPRPYPREFRDDVVRVARNRDPGVTIEQVATDFGVHPMTLHKWLRQADIDDGIKAGTTTSE' A
#
# COMPACT_ATOMS: atom_id res chain seq x y z
N MET A 1 12.32 18.85 -2.21
CA MET A 1 11.88 17.50 -1.81
C MET A 1 10.86 17.00 -2.82
N PRO A 2 10.95 15.76 -3.32
CA PRO A 2 9.86 15.18 -4.09
C PRO A 2 8.59 15.21 -3.23
N ARG A 3 7.46 15.58 -3.83
CA ARG A 3 6.19 15.58 -3.08
C ARG A 3 5.84 14.14 -2.74
N PRO A 4 5.57 13.82 -1.46
CA PRO A 4 5.09 12.49 -1.12
C PRO A 4 3.76 12.22 -1.83
N TYR A 5 3.47 10.95 -2.11
CA TYR A 5 2.15 10.56 -2.56
C TYR A 5 1.09 11.00 -1.54
N PRO A 6 -0.02 11.62 -1.99
CA PRO A 6 -1.14 11.95 -1.11
C PRO A 6 -1.61 10.73 -0.33
N ARG A 7 -2.07 10.94 0.91
CA ARG A 7 -2.58 9.86 1.75
C ARG A 7 -3.75 9.15 1.07
N GLU A 8 -4.72 9.90 0.53
CA GLU A 8 -5.89 9.34 -0.15
C GLU A 8 -5.49 8.41 -1.31
N PHE A 9 -4.49 8.82 -2.10
CA PHE A 9 -3.95 7.98 -3.18
C PHE A 9 -3.34 6.69 -2.64
N ARG A 10 -2.54 6.77 -1.58
CA ARG A 10 -1.95 5.59 -0.93
C ARG A 10 -3.04 4.64 -0.44
N ASP A 11 -4.05 5.16 0.25
CA ASP A 11 -5.13 4.38 0.83
C ASP A 11 -5.96 3.69 -0.26
N ASP A 12 -6.21 4.36 -1.38
CA ASP A 12 -6.88 3.76 -2.54
C ASP A 12 -6.06 2.64 -3.18
N VAL A 13 -4.76 2.84 -3.39
CA VAL A 13 -3.89 1.81 -3.97
C VAL A 13 -3.79 0.61 -3.02
N VAL A 14 -3.68 0.83 -1.71
CA VAL A 14 -3.67 -0.23 -0.69
C VAL A 14 -4.99 -1.00 -0.70
N ARG A 15 -6.12 -0.30 -0.79
CA ARG A 15 -7.46 -0.91 -0.87
C ARG A 15 -7.60 -1.79 -2.11
N VAL A 16 -7.15 -1.33 -3.27
CA VAL A 16 -7.19 -2.14 -4.51
C VAL A 16 -6.26 -3.34 -4.40
N ALA A 17 -5.04 -3.16 -3.89
CA ALA A 17 -4.08 -4.25 -3.72
C ALA A 17 -4.56 -5.35 -2.75
N ARG A 18 -5.30 -4.98 -1.70
CA ARG A 18 -5.90 -5.93 -0.74
C ARG A 18 -7.09 -6.69 -1.33
N ASN A 19 -7.90 -6.03 -2.16
CA ASN A 19 -9.11 -6.61 -2.78
C ASN A 19 -8.88 -7.09 -4.24
N ARG A 20 -7.62 -7.29 -4.64
CA ARG A 20 -7.27 -7.70 -6.01
C ARG A 20 -7.84 -9.08 -6.34
N ASP A 21 -8.21 -9.28 -7.61
CA ASP A 21 -8.72 -10.56 -8.09
C ASP A 21 -7.70 -11.71 -7.94
N PRO A 22 -8.17 -12.96 -7.80
CA PRO A 22 -7.30 -14.12 -7.83
C PRO A 22 -6.44 -14.13 -9.11
N GLY A 23 -5.11 -14.22 -8.93
CA GLY A 23 -4.15 -14.19 -10.03
C GLY A 23 -3.57 -12.81 -10.36
N VAL A 24 -4.13 -11.73 -9.81
CA VAL A 24 -3.52 -10.40 -9.89
C VAL A 24 -2.41 -10.28 -8.85
N THR A 25 -1.21 -9.87 -9.28
CA THR A 25 -0.06 -9.69 -8.39
C THR A 25 0.02 -8.27 -7.84
N ILE A 26 0.70 -8.09 -6.71
CA ILE A 26 0.98 -6.76 -6.16
C ILE A 26 1.81 -5.92 -7.13
N GLU A 27 2.70 -6.55 -7.91
CA GLU A 27 3.54 -5.88 -8.91
C GLU A 27 2.71 -5.33 -10.08
N GLN A 28 1.69 -6.06 -10.52
CA GLN A 28 0.75 -5.60 -11.54
C GLN A 28 -0.03 -4.39 -11.04
N VAL A 29 -0.63 -4.47 -9.84
CA VAL A 29 -1.33 -3.33 -9.24
C VAL A 29 -0.40 -2.12 -9.11
N ALA A 30 0.82 -2.31 -8.61
CA ALA A 30 1.78 -1.22 -8.47
C ALA A 30 2.08 -0.56 -9.82
N THR A 31 2.30 -1.37 -10.86
CA THR A 31 2.58 -0.91 -12.22
C THR A 31 1.41 -0.11 -12.80
N ASP A 32 0.17 -0.59 -12.64
CA ASP A 32 -1.04 0.06 -13.14
C ASP A 32 -1.27 1.45 -12.52
N PHE A 33 -0.88 1.62 -11.25
CA PHE A 33 -0.94 2.91 -10.54
C PHE A 33 0.33 3.77 -10.70
N GLY A 34 1.33 3.32 -11.45
CA GLY A 34 2.61 4.02 -11.60
C GLY A 34 3.45 4.10 -10.32
N VAL A 35 3.23 3.16 -9.39
CA VAL A 35 3.93 3.06 -8.12
C VAL A 35 5.00 1.98 -8.22
N HIS A 36 6.18 2.23 -7.65
CA HIS A 36 7.21 1.20 -7.56
C HIS A 36 6.73 0.04 -6.67
N PRO A 37 6.85 -1.24 -7.06
CA PRO A 37 6.30 -2.38 -6.30
C PRO A 37 6.74 -2.42 -4.84
N MET A 38 8.02 -2.13 -4.57
CA MET A 38 8.54 -2.07 -3.20
C MET A 38 7.85 -1.00 -2.33
N THR A 39 7.38 0.10 -2.93
CA THR A 39 6.63 1.15 -2.22
C THR A 39 5.25 0.64 -1.82
N LEU A 40 4.56 -0.06 -2.72
CA LEU A 40 3.25 -0.67 -2.41
C LEU A 40 3.38 -1.74 -1.33
N HIS A 41 4.43 -2.57 -1.37
CA HIS A 41 4.69 -3.54 -0.29
C HIS A 41 4.88 -2.88 1.08
N LYS A 42 5.56 -1.72 1.14
CA LYS A 42 5.72 -0.97 2.39
C LYS A 42 4.38 -0.43 2.89
N TRP A 43 3.54 0.09 2.00
CA TRP A 43 2.22 0.60 2.37
C TRP A 43 1.30 -0.51 2.87
N LEU A 44 1.29 -1.67 2.22
CA LEU A 44 0.54 -2.85 2.68
C LEU A 44 1.00 -3.29 4.07
N ARG A 45 2.32 -3.35 4.30
CA ARG A 45 2.87 -3.68 5.61
C ARG A 45 2.45 -2.66 6.67
N GLN A 46 2.46 -1.37 6.35
CA GLN A 46 2.07 -0.34 7.31
C GLN A 46 0.58 -0.43 7.63
N ALA A 47 -0.27 -0.63 6.62
CA ALA A 47 -1.70 -0.84 6.82
C ALA A 47 -1.98 -2.09 7.68
N ASP A 48 -1.23 -3.20 7.50
CA ASP A 48 -1.37 -4.39 8.36
C ASP A 48 -1.00 -4.10 9.83
N ILE A 49 -0.06 -3.18 10.07
CA ILE A 49 0.34 -2.77 11.42
C ILE A 49 -0.74 -1.86 12.02
N ASP A 50 -1.22 -0.89 11.24
CA ASP A 50 -2.23 0.07 11.67
C ASP A 50 -3.58 -0.62 11.96
N ASP A 51 -3.92 -1.70 11.24
CA ASP A 51 -5.09 -2.56 11.51
C ASP A 51 -4.86 -3.55 12.68
N GLY A 52 -3.66 -3.59 13.27
CA GLY A 52 -3.32 -4.51 14.36
C GLY A 52 -3.13 -5.97 13.93
N ILE A 53 -3.06 -6.26 12.63
CA ILE A 53 -2.86 -7.61 12.06
C ILE A 53 -1.40 -8.07 12.26
N LYS A 54 -0.44 -7.14 12.26
CA LYS A 54 0.99 -7.40 12.54
C LYS A 54 1.50 -6.55 13.70
N ALA A 55 2.35 -7.15 14.54
CA ALA A 55 3.11 -6.40 15.54
C ALA A 55 4.11 -5.43 14.84
N GLY A 56 4.01 -4.14 15.17
CA GLY A 56 4.86 -3.07 14.63
C GLY A 56 4.49 -1.71 15.19
N THR A 57 5.25 -0.67 14.83
CA THR A 57 4.94 0.71 15.19
C THR A 57 3.83 1.23 14.27
N THR A 58 2.67 1.51 14.84
CA THR A 58 1.56 2.17 14.14
C THR A 58 1.99 3.56 13.71
N THR A 59 1.56 4.01 12.54
CA THR A 59 1.82 5.39 12.14
C THR A 59 1.01 6.31 13.04
N SER A 60 1.68 7.06 13.92
CA SER A 60 1.07 8.23 14.55
C SER A 60 1.03 9.34 13.49
N GLU A 61 -0.17 9.74 13.05
CA GLU A 61 -0.35 10.92 12.19
C GLU A 61 0.10 12.21 12.87
#